data_AF-A0A265QAH5-F1
#
_entry.id   AF-A0A265QAH5-F1
#
_cell.length_a   1.000
_cell.length_b   1.000
_cell.length_c   1.000
_cell.angle_alpha   90.00
_cell.angle_beta   90.00
_cell.angle_gamma   90.00
#
_symmetry.space_group_name_H-M   'P 1'
#
loop_
_entity.id
_entity.type
_entity.pdbx_description
1 polymer ?
#
loop_
_entity_poly.entity_id
_entity_poly.type
_entity_poly.pdbx_seq_one_letter_code
_entity_poly.pdbx_strand_id
1 'polypeptide(L)'
;MKTMLKIMQMRKNEIPDDILPLFEHIVQTYKGDECDEKFIKAMEEQLTKEQRFRLYEQNGSCSGTGYDKERKAFALEHADKPLAERLELFTNTFGRTAVLNDDNTITVTFACNHGYYKHAPKGMFRFPASIETYFERCAGGRLYEYQKALGIKLKIKSVDVSPLSENIVNPVVFTFQIVD
;
A
#
# COMPACT_ATOMS: atom_id res chain seq x y z
N MET A 1 -1.38 11.59 -9.16
CA MET A 1 -2.00 12.30 -8.01
C MET A 1 -3.42 12.85 -8.19
N LYS A 2 -3.94 13.14 -9.39
CA LYS A 2 -5.32 13.66 -9.55
C LYS A 2 -6.42 12.81 -8.88
N THR A 3 -6.34 11.49 -9.00
CA THR A 3 -7.29 10.57 -8.33
C THR A 3 -7.16 10.65 -6.81
N MET A 4 -5.94 10.73 -6.28
CA MET A 4 -5.71 10.87 -4.85
C MET A 4 -6.34 12.14 -4.30
N LEU A 5 -6.16 13.27 -4.98
CA LEU A 5 -6.78 14.54 -4.60
C LEU A 5 -8.32 14.45 -4.53
N LYS A 6 -8.96 13.80 -5.52
CA LYS A 6 -10.42 13.58 -5.48
C LYS A 6 -10.84 12.74 -4.27
N ILE A 7 -10.03 11.76 -3.88
CA ILE A 7 -10.29 10.96 -2.68
C ILE A 7 -10.13 11.81 -1.43
N MET A 8 -9.09 12.66 -1.35
CA MET A 8 -8.90 13.57 -0.20
C MET A 8 -10.10 14.48 0.04
N GLN A 9 -10.76 14.94 -1.02
CA GLN A 9 -11.97 15.77 -0.94
C GLN A 9 -13.22 15.03 -0.41
N MET A 10 -13.17 13.70 -0.26
CA MET A 10 -14.28 12.94 0.32
C MET A 10 -14.29 13.09 1.84
N ARG A 11 -15.41 13.59 2.41
CA ARG A 11 -15.58 13.83 3.85
C ARG A 11 -15.18 12.66 4.75
N LYS A 12 -15.43 11.41 4.33
CA LYS A 12 -15.10 10.19 5.09
C LYS A 12 -13.61 10.00 5.37
N ASN A 13 -12.73 10.73 4.67
CA ASN A 13 -11.29 10.66 4.86
C ASN A 13 -10.77 11.66 5.90
N GLU A 14 -11.65 12.56 6.35
CA GLU A 14 -11.39 13.53 7.43
C GLU A 14 -10.16 14.39 7.14
N ILE A 15 -9.95 14.76 5.87
CA ILE A 15 -8.88 15.67 5.47
C ILE A 15 -9.38 17.10 5.72
N PRO A 16 -8.66 17.93 6.49
CA PRO A 16 -9.03 19.32 6.71
C PRO A 16 -9.16 20.12 5.41
N ASP A 17 -10.20 20.93 5.28
CA ASP A 17 -10.47 21.69 4.05
C ASP A 17 -9.41 22.78 3.79
N ASP A 18 -8.75 23.28 4.84
CA ASP A 18 -7.72 24.32 4.77
C ASP A 18 -6.39 23.85 4.15
N ILE A 19 -6.11 22.54 4.18
CA ILE A 19 -4.91 21.97 3.56
C ILE A 19 -5.13 21.52 2.12
N LEU A 20 -6.38 21.34 1.65
CA LEU A 20 -6.68 20.92 0.27
C LEU A 20 -6.08 21.84 -0.81
N PRO A 21 -6.09 23.19 -0.67
CA PRO A 21 -5.49 24.09 -1.65
C PRO A 21 -3.99 23.82 -1.91
N LEU A 22 -3.24 23.35 -0.91
CA LEU A 22 -1.83 22.94 -1.09
C LEU A 22 -1.72 21.81 -2.12
N PHE A 23 -2.53 20.77 -1.95
CA PHE A 23 -2.52 19.60 -2.84
C PHE A 23 -3.04 19.93 -4.24
N GLU A 24 -4.05 20.81 -4.33
CA GLU A 24 -4.54 21.34 -5.61
C GLU A 24 -3.43 22.07 -6.37
N HIS A 25 -2.72 22.98 -5.69
CA HIS A 25 -1.59 23.68 -6.25
C HIS A 25 -0.51 22.73 -6.76
N ILE A 26 -0.12 21.71 -5.96
CA ILE A 26 0.89 20.72 -6.37
C ILE A 26 0.47 20.00 -7.67
N VAL A 27 -0.79 19.57 -7.78
CA VAL A 27 -1.29 18.84 -8.96
C VAL A 27 -1.41 19.74 -10.20
N GLN A 28 -1.71 21.03 -10.00
CA GLN A 28 -1.78 22.01 -11.08
C GLN A 28 -0.37 22.37 -11.60
N THR A 29 0.56 22.65 -10.69
CA THR A 29 1.91 23.16 -10.99
C THR A 29 2.85 22.08 -11.52
N TYR A 30 2.93 20.92 -10.88
CA TYR A 30 3.92 19.89 -11.21
C TYR A 30 3.35 18.76 -12.07
N LYS A 31 4.22 17.96 -12.69
CA LYS A 31 3.87 16.79 -13.53
C LYS A 31 4.82 15.63 -13.26
N GLY A 32 4.42 14.41 -13.65
CA GLY A 32 5.25 13.21 -13.54
C GLY A 32 5.73 12.95 -12.11
N ASP A 33 6.97 12.46 -12.01
CA ASP A 33 7.57 12.04 -10.74
C ASP A 33 7.73 13.21 -9.75
N GLU A 34 8.02 14.42 -10.23
CA GLU A 34 8.12 15.60 -9.36
C GLU A 34 6.78 15.92 -8.66
N CYS A 35 5.66 15.74 -9.37
CA CYS A 35 4.34 15.88 -8.76
C CYS A 35 4.10 14.82 -7.69
N ASP A 36 4.45 13.56 -7.98
CA ASP A 36 4.30 12.46 -7.04
C ASP A 36 5.16 12.68 -5.78
N GLU A 37 6.43 13.06 -5.92
CA GLU A 37 7.35 13.33 -4.81
C GLU A 37 6.86 14.47 -3.91
N LYS A 38 6.48 15.61 -4.51
CA LYS A 38 5.99 16.77 -3.74
C LYS A 38 4.66 16.47 -3.06
N PHE A 39 3.78 15.74 -3.72
CA PHE A 39 2.48 15.37 -3.15
C PHE A 39 2.65 14.42 -1.97
N ILE A 40 3.50 13.40 -2.09
CA ILE A 40 3.80 12.45 -1.01
C ILE A 40 4.43 13.19 0.18
N LYS A 41 5.40 14.07 -0.09
CA LYS A 41 6.02 14.89 0.97
C LYS A 41 5.00 15.75 1.70
N ALA A 42 4.11 16.43 0.97
CA ALA A 42 3.03 17.21 1.58
C ALA A 42 2.06 16.35 2.39
N MET A 43 1.77 15.12 1.95
CA MET A 43 0.97 14.18 2.75
C MET A 43 1.66 13.84 4.06
N GLU A 44 2.95 13.57 4.04
CA GLU A 44 3.72 13.24 5.24
C GLU A 44 3.77 14.41 6.24
N GLU A 45 3.91 15.64 5.75
CA GLU A 45 4.00 16.85 6.58
C GLU A 45 2.64 17.31 7.13
N GLN A 46 1.54 17.12 6.38
CA GLN A 46 0.24 17.72 6.70
C GLN A 46 -0.78 16.72 7.24
N LEU A 47 -0.59 15.42 7.01
CA LEU A 47 -1.57 14.40 7.38
C LEU A 47 -1.06 13.49 8.49
N THR A 48 -1.97 13.12 9.37
CA THR A 48 -1.77 12.01 10.31
C THR A 48 -1.56 10.69 9.55
N LYS A 49 -0.92 9.73 10.20
CA LYS A 49 -0.69 8.40 9.64
C LYS A 49 -1.99 7.71 9.27
N GLU A 50 -3.01 7.83 10.12
CA GLU A 50 -4.34 7.26 9.93
C GLU A 50 -5.05 7.85 8.71
N GLN A 51 -4.93 9.17 8.48
CA GLN A 51 -5.44 9.81 7.27
C GLN A 51 -4.75 9.26 6.02
N ARG A 52 -3.41 9.16 6.02
CA ARG A 52 -2.67 8.61 4.87
C ARG A 52 -3.02 7.15 4.59
N PHE A 53 -3.16 6.33 5.63
CA PHE A 53 -3.61 4.94 5.51
C PHE A 53 -4.96 4.86 4.82
N ARG A 54 -5.97 5.61 5.29
CA ARG A 54 -7.30 5.64 4.66
C ARG A 54 -7.27 6.05 3.19
N LEU A 55 -6.38 6.98 2.82
CA LEU A 55 -6.20 7.41 1.44
C LEU A 55 -5.59 6.29 0.58
N TYR A 56 -4.55 5.61 1.07
CA TYR A 56 -3.89 4.53 0.34
C TYR A 56 -4.68 3.21 0.33
N GLU A 57 -5.54 2.95 1.31
CA GLU A 57 -6.54 1.87 1.27
C GLU A 57 -7.47 2.01 0.05
N GLN A 58 -7.72 3.24 -0.40
CA GLN A 58 -8.58 3.53 -1.55
C GLN A 58 -7.79 3.69 -2.86
N ASN A 59 -6.53 4.07 -2.80
CA ASN A 59 -5.72 4.39 -3.98
C ASN A 59 -4.23 4.07 -3.77
N GLY A 60 -3.95 2.81 -3.47
CA GLY A 60 -2.59 2.26 -3.41
C GLY A 60 -1.93 2.15 -4.79
N SER A 61 -0.61 2.00 -4.82
CA SER A 61 0.12 1.76 -6.08
C SER A 61 -0.18 0.38 -6.63
N CYS A 62 -0.13 0.23 -7.96
CA CYS A 62 -0.30 -1.06 -8.63
C CYS A 62 -1.65 -1.75 -8.35
N SER A 63 -2.62 -1.06 -7.75
CA SER A 63 -3.99 -1.56 -7.65
C SER A 63 -4.58 -1.68 -9.06
N GLY A 64 -5.05 -2.87 -9.43
CA GLY A 64 -5.65 -3.13 -10.74
C GLY A 64 -4.66 -3.20 -11.91
N THR A 65 -3.34 -3.26 -11.68
CA THR A 65 -2.35 -3.34 -12.77
C THR A 65 -2.18 -4.76 -13.37
N GLY A 66 -3.22 -5.59 -13.30
CA GLY A 66 -3.24 -6.97 -13.81
C GLY A 66 -3.59 -8.00 -12.75
N TYR A 67 -4.05 -9.17 -13.20
CA TYR A 67 -4.53 -10.31 -12.40
C TYR A 67 -5.89 -10.15 -11.69
N ASP A 68 -6.64 -9.09 -11.94
CA ASP A 68 -7.93 -8.89 -11.27
C ASP A 68 -8.96 -9.95 -11.64
N LYS A 69 -8.91 -10.48 -12.87
CA LYS A 69 -9.81 -11.57 -13.28
C LYS A 69 -9.44 -12.87 -12.56
N GLU A 70 -8.16 -13.16 -12.50
CA GLU A 70 -7.55 -14.34 -11.89
C GLU A 70 -7.78 -14.33 -10.37
N ARG A 71 -7.59 -13.19 -9.70
CA ARG A 71 -7.87 -13.03 -8.27
C ARG A 71 -9.36 -13.20 -7.97
N LYS A 72 -10.25 -12.65 -8.80
CA LYS A 72 -11.70 -12.86 -8.64
C LYS A 72 -12.09 -14.32 -8.86
N ALA A 73 -11.51 -14.98 -9.87
CA ALA A 73 -11.74 -16.40 -10.11
C ALA A 73 -11.24 -17.24 -8.93
N PHE A 74 -10.04 -16.97 -8.43
CA PHE A 74 -9.47 -17.59 -7.23
C PHE A 74 -10.39 -17.42 -6.01
N ALA A 75 -10.91 -16.21 -5.78
CA ALA A 75 -11.82 -15.94 -4.68
C ALA A 75 -13.12 -16.76 -4.76
N LEU A 76 -13.65 -16.97 -5.97
CA LEU A 76 -14.84 -17.77 -6.21
C LEU A 76 -14.56 -19.28 -6.07
N GLU A 77 -13.45 -19.74 -6.63
CA GLU A 77 -13.02 -21.15 -6.61
C GLU A 77 -12.81 -21.69 -5.19
N HIS A 78 -12.38 -20.82 -4.28
CA HIS A 78 -12.02 -21.21 -2.92
C HIS A 78 -12.94 -20.59 -1.86
N ALA A 79 -14.10 -20.06 -2.23
CA ALA A 79 -14.99 -19.33 -1.32
C ALA A 79 -15.48 -20.15 -0.12
N ASP A 80 -15.56 -21.47 -0.28
CA ASP A 80 -16.00 -22.45 0.73
C ASP A 80 -14.88 -22.84 1.73
N LYS A 81 -13.63 -22.46 1.45
CA LYS A 81 -12.47 -22.81 2.28
C LYS A 81 -12.25 -21.83 3.43
N PRO A 82 -11.76 -22.30 4.59
CA PRO A 82 -11.31 -21.42 5.67
C PRO A 82 -10.26 -20.40 5.21
N LEU A 83 -10.21 -19.24 5.86
CA LEU A 83 -9.31 -18.15 5.46
C LEU A 83 -7.82 -18.57 5.46
N ALA A 84 -7.39 -19.34 6.46
CA ALA A 84 -6.02 -19.83 6.53
C ALA A 84 -5.63 -20.65 5.30
N GLU A 85 -6.51 -21.56 4.87
CA GLU A 85 -6.30 -22.38 3.67
C GLU A 85 -6.31 -21.53 2.39
N ARG A 86 -7.23 -20.55 2.29
CA ARG A 86 -7.25 -19.60 1.16
C ARG A 86 -5.95 -18.79 1.07
N LEU A 87 -5.38 -18.38 2.20
CA LEU A 87 -4.14 -17.61 2.26
C LEU A 87 -2.93 -18.47 1.83
N GLU A 88 -2.88 -19.73 2.25
CA GLU A 88 -1.85 -20.68 1.83
C GLU A 88 -1.93 -20.93 0.32
N LEU A 89 -3.12 -21.22 -0.21
CA LEU A 89 -3.34 -21.36 -1.65
C LEU A 89 -2.94 -20.10 -2.41
N PHE A 90 -3.31 -18.92 -1.91
CA PHE A 90 -2.94 -17.64 -2.53
C PHE A 90 -1.42 -17.47 -2.61
N THR A 91 -0.72 -17.81 -1.52
CA THR A 91 0.75 -17.76 -1.45
C THR A 91 1.38 -18.64 -2.52
N ASN A 92 0.87 -19.87 -2.68
CA ASN A 92 1.35 -20.85 -3.65
C ASN A 92 1.04 -20.44 -5.11
N THR A 93 -0.15 -19.86 -5.37
CA THR A 93 -0.57 -19.46 -6.71
C THR A 93 0.12 -18.19 -7.19
N PHE A 94 0.23 -17.18 -6.32
CA PHE A 94 0.70 -15.84 -6.72
C PHE A 94 2.14 -15.53 -6.29
N GLY A 95 2.80 -16.43 -5.55
CA GLY A 95 4.17 -16.25 -5.08
C GLY A 95 4.28 -15.04 -4.15
N ARG A 96 3.41 -14.96 -3.14
CA ARG A 96 3.37 -13.86 -2.17
C ARG A 96 3.46 -14.42 -0.76
N THR A 97 4.43 -13.97 0.02
CA THR A 97 4.59 -14.44 1.39
C THR A 97 3.67 -13.66 2.32
N ALA A 98 2.69 -14.34 2.91
CA ALA A 98 1.80 -13.80 3.92
C ALA A 98 1.55 -14.82 5.04
N VAL A 99 1.33 -14.31 6.25
CA VAL A 99 1.05 -15.09 7.46
C VAL A 99 -0.24 -14.56 8.08
N LEU A 100 -1.20 -15.45 8.38
CA LEU A 100 -2.35 -15.15 9.21
C LEU A 100 -1.94 -15.30 10.68
N ASN A 101 -2.10 -14.25 11.47
CA ASN A 101 -1.73 -14.22 12.88
C ASN A 101 -2.95 -14.51 13.77
N ASP A 102 -2.70 -14.93 15.01
CA ASP A 102 -3.75 -15.24 16.01
C ASP A 102 -4.58 -14.01 16.41
N ASP A 103 -4.08 -12.78 16.20
CA ASP A 103 -4.75 -11.51 16.50
C ASP A 103 -5.65 -11.00 15.35
N ASN A 104 -6.05 -11.90 14.44
CA ASN A 104 -6.87 -11.59 13.27
C ASN A 104 -6.23 -10.54 12.33
N THR A 105 -4.91 -10.60 12.20
CA THR A 105 -4.15 -9.80 11.23
C THR A 105 -3.44 -10.67 10.20
N ILE A 106 -3.08 -10.05 9.08
CA ILE A 106 -2.25 -10.67 8.05
C ILE A 106 -0.94 -9.88 7.96
N THR A 107 0.19 -10.55 8.17
CA THR A 107 1.52 -9.98 7.93
C THR A 107 1.98 -10.34 6.53
N VAL A 108 2.41 -9.34 5.77
CA VAL A 108 2.89 -9.49 4.40
C VAL A 108 4.30 -8.97 4.29
N THR A 109 5.12 -9.79 3.65
CA THR A 109 6.52 -9.49 3.40
C THR A 109 6.65 -9.02 1.95
N PHE A 110 7.05 -7.78 1.74
CA PHE A 110 7.03 -7.15 0.41
C PHE A 110 8.41 -6.65 -0.05
N ALA A 111 8.79 -7.09 -1.25
CA ALA A 111 9.91 -6.54 -2.01
C ALA A 111 9.41 -6.10 -3.39
N CYS A 112 9.85 -4.93 -3.87
CA CYS A 112 9.47 -4.39 -5.18
C CYS A 112 10.69 -4.20 -6.07
N ASN A 113 10.54 -4.57 -7.34
CA ASN A 113 11.51 -4.29 -8.39
C ASN A 113 11.38 -2.88 -9.00
N HIS A 114 10.32 -2.13 -8.65
CA HIS A 114 10.09 -0.75 -9.10
C HIS A 114 10.58 0.25 -8.05
N GLY A 115 11.26 1.30 -8.51
CA GLY A 115 11.81 2.37 -7.67
C GLY A 115 13.23 2.11 -7.18
N TYR A 116 13.74 3.01 -6.34
CA TYR A 116 15.12 3.18 -5.80
C TYR A 116 15.89 1.91 -5.35
N TYR A 117 15.25 0.75 -5.33
CA TYR A 117 15.67 -0.48 -4.68
C TYR A 117 16.42 -1.47 -5.58
N LYS A 118 16.13 -1.55 -6.88
CA LYS A 118 16.73 -2.62 -7.72
C LYS A 118 18.15 -2.33 -8.22
N HIS A 119 18.62 -1.09 -8.07
CA HIS A 119 19.90 -0.64 -8.64
C HIS A 119 20.82 0.08 -7.65
N ALA A 120 20.45 0.19 -6.37
CA ALA A 120 21.31 0.84 -5.39
C ALA A 120 22.39 -0.14 -4.90
N PRO A 121 23.69 0.13 -5.13
CA PRO A 121 24.77 -0.65 -4.55
C PRO A 121 24.67 -0.68 -3.02
N LYS A 122 25.11 -1.77 -2.40
CA LYS A 122 25.22 -1.87 -0.93
C LYS A 122 25.96 -0.64 -0.37
N GLY A 123 25.31 0.14 0.48
CA GLY A 123 25.87 1.35 1.09
C GLY A 123 25.68 2.66 0.32
N MET A 124 24.98 2.66 -0.81
CA MET A 124 24.63 3.88 -1.57
C MET A 124 23.11 4.02 -1.74
N PHE A 125 22.40 4.05 -0.61
CA PHE A 125 20.95 4.18 -0.60
C PHE A 125 20.55 5.65 -0.57
N ARG A 126 19.95 6.13 -1.65
CA ARG A 126 19.21 7.39 -1.63
C ARG A 126 17.74 7.05 -1.50
N PHE A 127 17.28 7.01 -0.26
CA PHE A 127 15.87 6.90 0.02
C PHE A 127 15.17 8.22 -0.32
N PRO A 128 13.93 8.19 -0.85
CA PRO A 128 13.11 9.39 -0.84
C PRO A 128 12.95 9.84 0.62
N ALA A 129 12.88 11.16 0.84
CA ALA A 129 12.73 11.72 2.19
C ALA A 129 11.52 11.10 2.92
N SER A 130 10.46 10.81 2.17
CA SER A 130 9.19 10.25 2.66
C SER A 130 9.07 8.75 2.41
N ILE A 131 10.08 7.98 2.87
CA ILE A 131 10.17 6.54 2.61
C ILE A 131 8.99 5.75 3.17
N GLU A 132 8.54 6.07 4.40
CA GLU A 132 7.40 5.39 5.01
C GLU A 132 6.16 5.60 4.16
N THR A 133 5.83 6.86 3.86
CA THR A 133 4.66 7.24 3.03
C THR A 133 4.72 6.62 1.63
N TYR A 134 5.92 6.48 1.04
CA TYR A 134 6.09 5.73 -0.21
C TYR A 134 5.65 4.27 -0.07
N PHE A 135 6.00 3.60 1.02
CA PHE A 135 5.60 2.21 1.26
C PHE A 135 4.16 2.06 1.75
N GLU A 136 3.55 3.08 2.37
CA GLU A 136 2.10 3.12 2.63
C GLU A 136 1.30 2.98 1.32
N ARG A 137 1.76 3.65 0.26
CA ARG A 137 1.20 3.50 -1.09
C ARG A 137 1.30 2.05 -1.59
N CYS A 138 2.44 1.38 -1.37
CA CYS A 138 2.63 -0.02 -1.73
C CYS A 138 1.75 -0.97 -0.89
N ALA A 139 1.61 -0.69 0.40
CA ALA A 139 0.75 -1.43 1.31
C ALA A 139 -0.71 -1.38 0.86
N GLY A 140 -1.21 -0.21 0.46
CA GLY A 140 -2.55 -0.08 -0.13
C GLY A 140 -2.73 -0.91 -1.41
N GLY A 141 -1.67 -1.01 -2.22
CA GLY A 141 -1.65 -1.88 -3.40
C GLY A 141 -1.79 -3.36 -3.05
N ARG A 142 -0.99 -3.85 -2.08
CA ARG A 142 -1.07 -5.23 -1.59
C ARG A 142 -2.43 -5.51 -0.95
N LEU A 143 -2.91 -4.59 -0.10
CA LEU A 143 -4.23 -4.66 0.53
C LEU A 143 -5.32 -4.91 -0.52
N TYR A 144 -5.32 -4.16 -1.63
CA TYR A 144 -6.26 -4.37 -2.72
C TYR A 144 -6.19 -5.80 -3.29
N GLU A 145 -5.00 -6.33 -3.52
CA GLU A 145 -4.82 -7.68 -4.04
C GLU A 145 -5.37 -8.76 -3.10
N TYR A 146 -5.02 -8.69 -1.81
CA TYR A 146 -5.49 -9.65 -0.81
C TYR A 146 -7.00 -9.60 -0.65
N GLN A 147 -7.60 -8.41 -0.59
CA GLN A 147 -9.07 -8.29 -0.52
C GLN A 147 -9.75 -8.92 -1.75
N LYS A 148 -9.18 -8.72 -2.94
CA LYS A 148 -9.74 -9.28 -4.18
C LYS A 148 -9.62 -10.80 -4.26
N ALA A 149 -8.50 -11.37 -3.82
CA ALA A 149 -8.25 -12.80 -3.93
C ALA A 149 -8.86 -13.59 -2.77
N LEU A 150 -8.87 -13.04 -1.56
CA LEU A 150 -9.36 -13.74 -0.37
C LEU A 150 -10.83 -13.43 -0.06
N GLY A 151 -11.45 -12.47 -0.75
CA GLY A 151 -12.85 -12.10 -0.51
C GLY A 151 -13.09 -11.56 0.91
N ILE A 152 -12.09 -10.92 1.50
CA ILE A 152 -12.14 -10.30 2.83
C ILE A 152 -11.99 -8.78 2.70
N LYS A 153 -12.29 -8.05 3.78
CA LYS A 153 -11.92 -6.64 3.91
C LYS A 153 -10.73 -6.49 4.83
N LEU A 154 -9.87 -5.54 4.51
CA LEU A 154 -8.62 -5.28 5.21
C LEU A 154 -8.48 -3.77 5.45
N LYS A 155 -7.78 -3.43 6.53
CA LYS A 155 -7.23 -2.09 6.77
C LYS A 155 -5.73 -2.16 6.99
N ILE A 156 -5.01 -1.09 6.67
CA ILE A 156 -3.58 -0.99 6.99
C ILE A 156 -3.46 -0.77 8.51
N LYS A 157 -2.82 -1.72 9.20
CA LYS A 157 -2.51 -1.63 10.64
C LYS A 157 -1.14 -1.01 10.85
N SER A 158 -0.15 -1.44 10.07
CA SER A 158 1.21 -0.88 10.12
C SER A 158 1.97 -1.09 8.81
N VAL A 159 2.97 -0.23 8.63
CA VAL A 159 4.00 -0.31 7.61
C VAL A 159 5.32 -0.17 8.33
N ASP A 160 6.15 -1.21 8.27
CA ASP A 160 7.48 -1.24 8.88
C ASP A 160 8.55 -1.25 7.79
N VAL A 161 9.29 -0.15 7.75
CA VAL A 161 10.41 0.08 6.84
C VAL A 161 11.77 -0.08 7.52
N SER A 162 11.81 -0.40 8.81
CA SER A 162 13.06 -0.59 9.57
C SER A 162 13.98 -1.68 8.99
N PRO A 163 13.50 -2.78 8.36
CA PRO A 163 14.39 -3.76 7.74
C PRO A 163 15.29 -3.18 6.63
N LEU A 164 14.91 -2.04 6.04
CA LEU A 164 15.70 -1.35 5.02
C LEU A 164 16.98 -0.72 5.58
N SER A 165 17.03 -0.45 6.89
CA SER A 165 18.23 0.08 7.55
C SER A 165 19.34 -0.97 7.65
N GLU A 166 18.97 -2.25 7.66
CA GLU A 166 19.90 -3.38 7.84
C GLU A 166 20.26 -4.05 6.50
N ASN A 167 19.30 -4.21 5.59
CA ASN A 167 19.54 -4.89 4.32
C ASN A 167 18.48 -4.54 3.26
N ILE A 168 18.90 -4.05 2.09
CA ILE A 168 18.00 -3.77 0.96
C ILE A 168 17.36 -5.00 0.30
N VAL A 169 17.90 -6.18 0.57
CA VAL A 169 17.29 -7.45 0.18
C VAL A 169 16.17 -7.80 1.15
N ASN A 170 16.18 -7.24 2.37
CA ASN A 170 15.15 -7.51 3.35
C ASN A 170 13.87 -6.74 2.99
N PRO A 171 12.77 -7.47 2.78
CA PRO A 171 11.49 -6.91 2.42
C PRO A 171 10.91 -6.02 3.54
N VAL A 172 10.19 -4.97 3.16
CA VAL A 172 9.35 -4.22 4.11
C VAL A 172 8.20 -5.10 4.60
N VAL A 173 7.73 -4.83 5.80
CA VAL A 173 6.66 -5.60 6.43
C VAL A 173 5.40 -4.76 6.49
N PHE A 174 4.30 -5.30 5.97
CA PHE A 174 2.97 -4.70 6.10
C PHE A 174 2.14 -5.58 7.01
N THR A 175 1.42 -4.97 7.96
CA THR A 175 0.40 -5.68 8.73
C THR A 175 -0.96 -5.13 8.37
N PHE A 176 -1.88 -6.02 8.02
CA PHE A 176 -3.26 -5.71 7.71
C PHE A 176 -4.19 -6.23 8.79
N GLN A 177 -5.13 -5.40 9.23
CA GLN A 177 -6.21 -5.81 10.12
C GLN A 177 -7.36 -6.36 9.27
N ILE A 178 -7.85 -7.56 9.60
CA ILE A 178 -9.09 -8.08 9.01
C ILE A 178 -10.27 -7.35 9.66
N VAL A 179 -11.19 -6.85 8.83
CA VAL A 179 -12.39 -6.11 9.25
C VAL A 179 -13.63 -6.68 8.57
N ASP A 180 -14.81 -6.46 9.17
CA ASP A 180 -16.10 -6.98 8.70
C ASP A 180 -16.70 -6.20 7.51
#